data_AF-A0A974ZP60-F1
#
_entry.id   AF-A0A974ZP60-F1
#
_cell.length_a   1.000
_cell.length_b   1.000
_cell.length_c   1.000
_cell.angle_alpha   90.00
_cell.angle_beta   90.00
_cell.angle_gamma   90.00
#
_symmetry.space_group_name_H-M   'P 1'
#
loop_
_entity.id
_entity.type
_entity.pdbx_description
1 polymer ?
#
loop_
_entity_poly.entity_id
_entity_poly.type
_entity_poly.pdbx_seq_one_letter_code
_entity_poly.pdbx_strand_id
1 'polypeptide(L)'
;MTTLVLAASLFAAYLLARKGRYLFFSDDVYSGTAWLWTQMEALWALTALALLSVWLVPMARALKAGRRPVVSPLGWAIRTACWRWLAGIVFFGTILILSFGHPYYQSKFFEPWRTLSAYVFSAFLVLGPPYILLTNLFRGHRFEDRSDPLFNILLLARGLSLAVLRWRSRSLRRTLANRRVKVSFRDLLVKLFFLPLMVNFIFEESSGLSQHLSTVLSQLAEGQSILKKTVFDHAYWAMFHTIFCIDVGVGMLGYACSSRWLGNRSKSVEPTLLGWGVALACYPPFNQVSGIYLPFKSMSTTLNPYLQADWIDMGLKAMTIALWGIYVSATLAFGLRFSNLTHRGIITRGPYAFVRHPAYTAKVLATWSSGLTTFSDPRQYLFLLVWNGVYYLRAITEERHLRLDPDYRRYCERVKYRFIPGLV
;
A
#
# COMPACT_ATOMS: atom_id res chain seq x y z
N MET A 1 -8.27 37.41 2.50
CA MET A 1 -7.36 37.30 1.33
C MET A 1 -6.89 35.88 1.04
N THR A 2 -6.27 35.13 1.96
CA THR A 2 -5.78 33.75 1.68
C THR A 2 -6.89 32.75 1.27
N THR A 3 -8.11 32.91 1.78
CA THR A 3 -9.26 32.06 1.44
C THR A 3 -9.81 32.30 0.03
N LEU A 4 -9.78 33.55 -0.43
CA LEU A 4 -10.18 33.96 -1.78
C LEU A 4 -9.20 33.45 -2.84
N VAL A 5 -7.90 33.54 -2.53
CA VAL A 5 -6.85 32.99 -3.40
C VAL A 5 -6.95 31.47 -3.51
N LEU A 6 -7.28 30.78 -2.42
CA LEU A 6 -7.45 29.33 -2.44
C LEU A 6 -8.74 28.89 -3.15
N ALA A 7 -9.84 29.63 -2.97
CA ALA A 7 -11.08 29.41 -3.71
C ALA A 7 -10.89 29.64 -5.21
N ALA A 8 -10.16 30.70 -5.60
CA ALA A 8 -9.77 30.94 -6.98
C ALA A 8 -8.83 29.84 -7.53
N SER A 9 -7.94 29.30 -6.70
CA SER A 9 -7.04 28.19 -7.08
C SER A 9 -7.81 26.87 -7.27
N LEU A 10 -8.81 26.60 -6.42
CA LEU A 10 -9.70 25.43 -6.55
C LEU A 10 -10.64 25.57 -7.75
N PHE A 11 -11.11 26.79 -8.03
CA PHE A 11 -11.89 27.10 -9.23
C PHE A 11 -11.04 26.97 -10.50
N ALA A 12 -9.77 27.40 -10.47
CA ALA A 12 -8.82 27.19 -11.56
C ALA A 12 -8.49 25.71 -11.76
N ALA A 13 -8.35 24.93 -10.68
CA ALA A 13 -8.18 23.47 -10.75
C ALA A 13 -9.43 22.77 -11.33
N TYR A 14 -10.63 23.23 -10.98
CA TYR A 14 -11.90 22.80 -11.58
C TYR A 14 -11.94 23.11 -13.09
N LEU A 15 -11.52 24.31 -13.51
CA LEU A 15 -11.46 24.68 -14.93
C LEU A 15 -10.39 23.91 -15.71
N LEU A 16 -9.24 23.61 -15.10
CA LEU A 16 -8.19 22.76 -15.68
C LEU A 16 -8.64 21.30 -15.82
N ALA A 17 -9.34 20.75 -14.83
CA ALA A 17 -9.96 19.44 -14.92
C ALA A 17 -11.07 19.39 -15.99
N ARG A 18 -11.83 20.48 -16.14
CA ARG A 18 -12.84 20.64 -17.20
C ARG A 18 -12.24 20.78 -18.59
N LYS A 19 -11.07 21.42 -18.75
CA LYS A 19 -10.33 21.45 -20.02
C LYS A 19 -9.64 20.13 -20.34
N GLY A 20 -9.17 19.38 -19.33
CA GLY A 20 -8.65 18.03 -19.48
C GLY A 20 -9.68 17.03 -20.02
N ARG A 21 -10.99 17.32 -19.89
CA ARG A 21 -12.08 16.54 -20.51
C ARG A 21 -11.94 16.37 -22.02
N TYR A 22 -11.34 17.34 -22.72
CA TYR A 22 -11.30 17.34 -24.19
C TYR A 22 -9.97 16.86 -24.78
N LEU A 23 -8.93 16.62 -23.96
CA LEU A 23 -7.56 16.38 -24.44
C LEU A 23 -7.02 14.97 -24.17
N PHE A 24 -7.65 14.17 -23.29
CA PHE A 24 -7.02 12.94 -22.76
C PHE A 24 -7.86 11.65 -22.85
N PHE A 25 -9.10 11.68 -23.35
CA PHE A 25 -9.97 10.50 -23.40
C PHE A 25 -10.55 10.32 -24.81
N SER A 26 -10.45 9.10 -25.36
CA SER A 26 -11.20 8.70 -26.56
C SER A 26 -12.67 8.41 -26.21
N ASP A 27 -13.55 8.50 -27.21
CA ASP A 27 -15.00 8.38 -27.07
C ASP A 27 -15.48 7.06 -26.44
N ASP A 28 -14.65 6.00 -26.41
CA ASP A 28 -15.00 4.70 -25.83
C ASP A 28 -14.99 4.66 -24.29
N VAL A 29 -14.21 5.52 -23.61
CA VAL A 29 -14.18 5.61 -22.13
C VAL A 29 -15.32 6.50 -21.59
N TYR A 30 -15.94 7.28 -22.48
CA TYR A 30 -16.95 8.28 -22.16
C TYR A 30 -18.28 7.69 -21.70
N SER A 31 -18.68 6.53 -22.21
CA SER A 31 -20.02 5.98 -21.98
C SER A 31 -20.25 5.49 -20.55
N GLY A 32 -19.22 4.96 -19.87
CA GLY A 32 -19.34 4.37 -18.52
C GLY A 32 -19.15 5.34 -17.35
N THR A 33 -18.56 6.52 -17.56
CA THR A 33 -18.13 7.40 -16.46
C THR A 33 -18.74 8.82 -16.50
N ALA A 34 -19.43 9.21 -17.58
CA ALA A 34 -20.03 10.54 -17.72
C ALA A 34 -21.02 10.90 -16.59
N TRP A 35 -21.79 9.93 -16.09
CA TRP A 35 -22.72 10.12 -14.97
C TRP A 35 -22.01 10.39 -13.63
N LEU A 36 -20.85 9.75 -13.38
CA LEU A 36 -20.04 10.03 -12.19
C LEU A 36 -19.55 11.48 -12.20
N TRP A 37 -19.15 11.99 -13.36
CA TRP A 37 -18.63 13.36 -13.49
C TRP A 37 -19.69 14.44 -13.26
N THR A 38 -20.93 14.26 -13.73
CA THR A 38 -22.03 15.22 -13.48
C THR A 38 -22.48 15.22 -12.01
N GLN A 39 -22.53 14.05 -11.37
CA GLN A 39 -22.78 13.95 -9.92
C GLN A 39 -21.68 14.64 -9.10
N MET A 40 -20.42 14.52 -9.55
CA MET A 40 -19.30 15.21 -8.91
C MET A 40 -19.42 16.73 -9.00
N GLU A 41 -19.82 17.31 -10.13
CA GLU A 41 -19.98 18.78 -10.26
C GLU A 41 -21.02 19.34 -9.28
N ALA A 42 -22.15 18.65 -9.10
CA ALA A 42 -23.18 19.03 -8.14
C ALA A 42 -22.67 18.93 -6.69
N LEU A 43 -21.94 17.86 -6.36
CA LEU A 43 -21.27 17.69 -5.06
C LEU A 43 -20.24 18.80 -4.81
N TRP A 44 -19.46 19.19 -5.82
CA TRP A 44 -18.48 20.28 -5.73
C TRP A 44 -19.15 21.63 -5.42
N ALA A 45 -20.25 21.95 -6.09
CA ALA A 45 -21.00 23.18 -5.88
C ALA A 45 -21.63 23.23 -4.48
N LEU A 46 -22.28 22.14 -4.05
CA LEU A 46 -22.89 22.03 -2.72
C LEU A 46 -21.86 22.09 -1.60
N THR A 47 -20.69 21.48 -1.82
CA THR A 47 -19.54 21.53 -0.91
C THR A 47 -19.00 22.93 -0.77
N ALA A 48 -18.77 23.64 -1.89
CA ALA A 48 -18.31 25.01 -1.88
C ALA A 48 -19.29 25.93 -1.15
N LEU A 49 -20.60 25.76 -1.37
CA LEU A 49 -21.65 26.51 -0.69
C LEU A 49 -21.72 26.22 0.81
N ALA A 50 -21.61 24.96 1.22
CA ALA A 50 -21.58 24.58 2.64
C ALA A 50 -20.32 25.08 3.36
N LEU A 51 -19.18 25.07 2.69
CA LEU A 51 -17.92 25.61 3.21
C LEU A 51 -17.96 27.13 3.33
N LEU A 52 -18.57 27.82 2.36
CA LEU A 52 -18.79 29.25 2.39
C LEU A 52 -19.77 29.64 3.51
N SER A 53 -20.84 28.88 3.74
CA SER A 53 -21.82 29.19 4.80
C SER A 53 -21.24 28.99 6.21
N VAL A 54 -20.43 27.95 6.44
CA VAL A 54 -19.71 27.72 7.71
C VAL A 54 -18.68 28.82 7.99
N TRP A 55 -18.12 29.47 6.96
CA TRP A 55 -17.13 30.54 7.10
C TRP A 55 -17.75 31.94 7.19
N LEU A 56 -18.63 32.27 6.26
CA LEU A 56 -19.17 33.62 6.08
C LEU A 56 -20.11 33.98 7.22
N VAL A 57 -20.92 33.05 7.72
CA VAL A 57 -21.93 33.37 8.73
C VAL A 57 -21.31 33.73 10.08
N PRO A 58 -20.37 32.95 10.66
CA PRO A 58 -19.75 33.31 11.95
C PRO A 58 -18.79 34.51 11.81
N MET A 59 -18.10 34.63 10.68
CA MET A 59 -17.17 35.74 10.42
C MET A 59 -17.92 37.06 10.19
N ALA A 60 -19.03 37.06 9.44
CA ALA A 60 -19.87 38.24 9.25
C ALA A 60 -20.55 38.68 10.56
N ARG A 61 -20.99 37.72 11.39
CA ARG A 61 -21.53 37.99 12.74
C ARG A 61 -20.46 38.58 13.67
N ALA A 62 -19.24 38.04 13.66
CA ALA A 62 -18.13 38.53 14.48
C ALA A 62 -17.65 39.93 14.06
N LEU A 63 -17.58 40.19 12.75
CA LEU A 63 -17.26 41.50 12.18
C LEU A 63 -18.34 42.55 12.51
N LYS A 64 -19.63 42.20 12.38
CA LYS A 64 -20.74 43.08 12.82
C LYS A 64 -20.69 43.39 14.32
N ALA A 65 -20.20 42.46 15.14
CA ALA A 65 -20.15 42.61 16.60
C ALA A 65 -18.83 43.22 17.13
N GLY A 66 -17.86 43.55 16.27
CA GLY A 66 -16.54 44.06 16.69
C GLY A 66 -15.71 43.08 17.53
N ARG A 67 -16.05 41.79 17.54
CA ARG A 67 -15.43 40.76 18.39
C ARG A 67 -14.61 39.79 17.55
N ARG A 68 -13.55 39.20 18.14
CA ARG A 68 -12.88 38.04 17.53
C ARG A 68 -13.84 36.84 17.58
N PRO A 69 -13.95 36.04 16.51
CA PRO A 69 -14.84 34.88 16.50
C PRO A 69 -14.38 33.84 17.53
N VAL A 70 -15.18 33.65 18.58
CA VAL A 70 -15.03 32.52 19.51
C VAL A 70 -15.68 31.32 18.83
N VAL A 71 -14.88 30.34 18.44
CA VAL A 71 -15.37 29.14 17.75
C VAL A 71 -15.65 28.07 18.81
N SER A 72 -16.88 27.55 18.86
CA SER A 72 -17.22 26.42 19.73
C SER A 72 -16.37 25.19 19.39
N PRO A 73 -16.19 24.23 20.32
CA PRO A 73 -15.48 22.97 20.02
C PRO A 73 -16.03 22.26 18.78
N LEU A 74 -17.36 22.23 18.62
CA LEU A 74 -18.02 21.69 17.44
C LEU A 74 -17.70 22.49 16.17
N GLY A 75 -17.73 23.84 16.23
CA GLY A 75 -17.35 24.68 15.09
C GLY A 75 -15.89 24.50 14.67
N TRP A 76 -14.99 24.24 15.62
CA TRP A 76 -13.59 23.93 15.33
C TRP A 76 -13.44 22.54 14.68
N ALA A 77 -14.18 21.54 15.17
CA ALA A 77 -14.21 20.19 14.60
C ALA A 77 -14.75 20.17 13.15
N ILE A 78 -15.83 20.90 12.88
CA ILE A 78 -16.39 21.08 11.53
C ILE A 78 -15.36 21.76 10.63
N ARG A 79 -14.79 22.90 11.06
CA ARG A 79 -13.81 23.64 10.27
C ARG A 79 -12.59 22.80 9.92
N THR A 80 -12.06 22.04 10.88
CA THR A 80 -10.90 21.17 10.64
C THR A 80 -11.26 20.00 9.73
N ALA A 81 -12.46 19.43 9.87
CA ALA A 81 -12.96 18.38 8.98
C ALA A 81 -13.08 18.87 7.54
N CYS A 82 -13.67 20.03 7.32
CA CYS A 82 -13.75 20.70 6.03
C CYS A 82 -12.39 20.88 5.34
N TRP A 83 -11.39 21.41 6.06
CA TRP A 83 -10.06 21.61 5.50
C TRP A 83 -9.35 20.30 5.17
N ARG A 84 -9.44 19.30 6.06
CA ARG A 84 -8.84 17.98 5.82
C ARG A 84 -9.54 17.25 4.68
N TRP A 85 -10.84 17.40 4.56
CA TRP A 85 -11.59 16.84 3.45
C TRP A 85 -11.13 17.44 2.13
N LEU A 86 -11.06 18.77 2.00
CA LEU A 86 -10.50 19.44 0.81
C LEU A 86 -9.09 18.94 0.47
N ALA A 87 -8.21 18.80 1.46
CA ALA A 87 -6.88 18.24 1.26
C ALA A 87 -6.92 16.79 0.77
N GLY A 88 -7.86 15.99 1.29
CA GLY A 88 -8.10 14.63 0.84
C GLY A 88 -8.61 14.58 -0.59
N ILE A 89 -9.50 15.50 -1.01
CA ILE A 89 -9.97 15.54 -2.39
C ILE A 89 -8.80 15.81 -3.34
N VAL A 90 -7.93 16.78 -3.02
CA VAL A 90 -6.73 17.04 -3.81
C VAL A 90 -5.81 15.82 -3.82
N PHE A 91 -5.59 15.18 -2.66
CA PHE A 91 -4.71 14.02 -2.55
C PHE A 91 -5.22 12.81 -3.34
N PHE A 92 -6.45 12.34 -3.06
CA PHE A 92 -7.03 11.20 -3.76
C PHE A 92 -7.35 11.51 -5.23
N GLY A 93 -7.70 12.74 -5.56
CA GLY A 93 -7.85 13.18 -6.96
C GLY A 93 -6.53 13.15 -7.72
N THR A 94 -5.41 13.51 -7.08
CA THR A 94 -4.06 13.36 -7.67
C THR A 94 -3.74 11.88 -7.92
N ILE A 95 -4.08 11.00 -6.97
CA ILE A 95 -3.92 9.55 -7.16
C ILE A 95 -4.73 9.08 -8.36
N LEU A 96 -5.99 9.49 -8.46
CA LEU A 96 -6.86 9.13 -9.58
C LEU A 96 -6.28 9.58 -10.93
N ILE A 97 -5.84 10.84 -11.02
CA ILE A 97 -5.21 11.38 -12.24
C ILE A 97 -3.96 10.58 -12.59
N LEU A 98 -3.12 10.24 -11.61
CA LEU A 98 -1.93 9.43 -11.86
C LEU A 98 -2.29 8.02 -12.33
N SER A 99 -3.27 7.38 -11.69
CA SER A 99 -3.74 6.03 -12.04
C SER A 99 -4.22 5.94 -13.50
N PHE A 100 -4.91 6.97 -14.01
CA PHE A 100 -5.46 6.97 -15.37
C PHE A 100 -4.59 7.70 -16.40
N GLY A 101 -3.62 8.51 -15.98
CA GLY A 101 -2.82 9.34 -16.88
C GLY A 101 -1.36 8.89 -17.02
N HIS A 102 -0.77 8.24 -16.01
CA HIS A 102 0.65 7.89 -16.05
C HIS A 102 0.90 6.61 -16.85
N PRO A 103 1.88 6.57 -17.80
CA PRO A 103 2.12 5.41 -18.68
C PRO A 103 2.30 4.07 -17.95
N TYR A 104 2.97 4.08 -16.79
CA TYR A 104 3.15 2.88 -15.96
C TYR A 104 1.83 2.16 -15.61
N TYR A 105 0.77 2.93 -15.35
CA TYR A 105 -0.53 2.39 -14.96
C TYR A 105 -1.42 2.04 -16.15
N GLN A 106 -0.98 2.23 -17.40
CA GLN A 106 -1.80 1.97 -18.60
C GLN A 106 -1.85 0.49 -18.99
N SER A 107 -0.95 -0.34 -18.47
CA SER A 107 -0.97 -1.77 -18.77
C SER A 107 -2.24 -2.44 -18.22
N LYS A 108 -2.61 -3.58 -18.83
CA LYS A 108 -3.75 -4.41 -18.38
C LYS A 108 -3.60 -4.86 -16.92
N PHE A 109 -2.37 -5.11 -16.47
CA PHE A 109 -2.07 -5.49 -15.09
C PHE A 109 -2.60 -4.48 -14.06
N PHE A 110 -2.62 -3.19 -14.36
CA PHE A 110 -3.09 -2.14 -13.44
C PHE A 110 -4.59 -1.79 -13.56
N GLU A 111 -5.36 -2.51 -14.37
CA GLU A 111 -6.79 -2.28 -14.51
C GLU A 111 -7.57 -2.35 -13.18
N PRO A 112 -7.36 -3.36 -12.31
CA PRO A 112 -8.02 -3.42 -11.01
C PRO A 112 -7.72 -2.19 -10.13
N TRP A 113 -6.47 -1.75 -10.10
CA TRP A 113 -6.07 -0.54 -9.37
C TRP A 113 -6.75 0.72 -9.89
N ARG A 114 -6.81 0.93 -11.22
CA ARG A 114 -7.49 2.09 -11.81
C ARG A 114 -8.94 2.15 -11.37
N THR A 115 -9.66 1.04 -11.50
CA THR A 115 -11.06 0.89 -11.09
C THR A 115 -11.25 1.14 -9.59
N LEU A 116 -10.44 0.50 -8.73
CA LEU A 116 -10.54 0.70 -7.28
C LEU A 116 -10.24 2.16 -6.89
N SER A 117 -9.25 2.80 -7.51
CA SER A 117 -8.91 4.19 -7.21
C SER A 117 -10.05 5.16 -7.51
N ALA A 118 -10.84 4.89 -8.56
CA ALA A 118 -12.06 5.63 -8.87
C ALA A 118 -13.13 5.44 -7.80
N TYR A 119 -13.38 4.19 -7.38
CA TYR A 119 -14.35 3.92 -6.32
C TYR A 119 -13.94 4.51 -4.97
N VAL A 120 -12.66 4.41 -4.59
CA VAL A 120 -12.13 5.00 -3.35
C VAL A 120 -12.28 6.52 -3.36
N PHE A 121 -12.00 7.16 -4.50
CA PHE A 121 -12.18 8.61 -4.63
C PHE A 121 -13.65 9.00 -4.47
N SER A 122 -14.56 8.34 -5.19
CA SER A 122 -16.01 8.58 -5.09
C SER A 122 -16.54 8.34 -3.67
N ALA A 123 -16.12 7.24 -3.03
CA ALA A 123 -16.48 6.95 -1.65
C ALA A 123 -15.94 8.02 -0.69
N PHE A 124 -14.73 8.53 -0.90
CA PHE A 124 -14.17 9.60 -0.07
C PHE A 124 -14.91 10.93 -0.21
N LEU A 125 -15.46 11.25 -1.39
CA LEU A 125 -16.29 12.46 -1.56
C LEU A 125 -17.52 12.44 -0.64
N VAL A 126 -18.15 11.28 -0.48
CA VAL A 126 -19.39 11.16 0.32
C VAL A 126 -19.09 10.84 1.79
N LEU A 127 -18.22 9.86 2.04
CA LEU A 127 -17.96 9.33 3.38
C LEU A 127 -16.81 10.05 4.10
N GLY A 128 -15.97 10.79 3.38
CA GLY A 128 -14.85 11.54 3.94
C GLY A 128 -15.26 12.59 4.97
N PRO A 129 -16.20 13.51 4.69
CA PRO A 129 -16.65 14.50 5.65
C PRO A 129 -17.18 13.93 6.97
N PRO A 130 -18.17 12.99 6.97
CA PRO A 130 -18.68 12.43 8.21
C PRO A 130 -17.60 11.64 8.95
N TYR A 131 -16.75 10.89 8.24
CA TYR A 131 -15.64 10.17 8.87
C TYR A 131 -14.66 11.12 9.59
N ILE A 132 -14.21 12.18 8.93
CA ILE A 132 -13.24 13.12 9.52
C ILE A 132 -13.87 13.88 10.69
N LEU A 133 -15.14 14.29 10.56
CA LEU A 133 -15.87 14.98 11.63
C LEU A 133 -15.99 14.11 12.88
N LEU A 134 -16.51 12.88 12.74
CA LEU A 134 -16.64 11.93 13.84
C LEU A 134 -15.28 11.63 14.47
N THR A 135 -14.25 11.48 13.63
CA THR A 135 -12.88 11.23 14.08
C THR A 135 -12.33 12.41 14.91
N ASN A 136 -12.59 13.65 14.51
CA ASN A 136 -12.16 14.82 15.27
C ASN A 136 -12.94 15.00 16.59
N LEU A 137 -14.23 14.62 16.61
CA LEU A 137 -15.08 14.73 17.80
C LEU A 137 -14.74 13.68 18.85
N PHE A 138 -14.61 12.41 18.46
CA PHE A 138 -14.47 11.29 19.41
C PHE A 138 -13.04 10.81 19.61
N ARG A 139 -12.16 11.06 18.63
CA ARG A 139 -10.75 10.61 18.63
C ARG A 139 -9.80 11.76 18.28
N GLY A 140 -10.18 13.00 18.60
CA GLY A 140 -9.35 14.18 18.43
C GLY A 140 -8.25 14.25 19.49
N HIS A 141 -6.99 14.03 19.09
CA HIS A 141 -5.85 14.20 19.99
C HIS A 141 -4.72 14.96 19.29
N ARG A 142 -4.23 16.05 19.91
CA ARG A 142 -3.22 16.95 19.29
C ARG A 142 -1.96 16.22 18.82
N PHE A 143 -1.56 15.17 19.54
CA PHE A 143 -0.41 14.35 19.17
C PHE A 143 -0.66 13.57 17.87
N GLU A 144 -1.85 13.00 17.73
CA GLU A 144 -2.27 12.17 16.61
C GLU A 144 -2.57 12.98 15.35
N ASP A 145 -3.09 14.19 15.51
CA ASP A 145 -3.35 15.10 14.40
C ASP A 145 -2.06 15.49 13.66
N ARG A 146 -0.91 15.51 14.35
CA ARG A 146 0.40 15.76 13.73
C ARG A 146 0.91 14.57 12.91
N SER A 147 0.33 13.39 13.09
CA SER A 147 0.61 12.21 12.27
C SER A 147 -0.40 12.02 11.13
N ASP A 148 -1.43 12.87 11.07
CA ASP A 148 -2.45 12.82 10.02
C ASP A 148 -1.88 13.34 8.69
N PRO A 149 -1.87 12.53 7.61
CA PRO A 149 -1.34 12.93 6.32
C PRO A 149 -2.09 14.12 5.71
N LEU A 150 -3.42 14.18 5.84
CA LEU A 150 -4.21 15.26 5.24
C LEU A 150 -3.92 16.59 5.95
N PHE A 151 -3.69 16.53 7.27
CA PHE A 151 -3.24 17.71 8.02
C PHE A 151 -1.83 18.16 7.61
N ASN A 152 -0.90 17.23 7.40
CA ASN A 152 0.46 17.55 6.98
C ASN A 152 0.52 18.13 5.55
N ILE A 153 -0.36 17.69 4.65
CA ILE A 153 -0.55 18.29 3.32
C ILE A 153 -0.99 19.75 3.43
N LEU A 154 -1.95 20.05 4.30
CA LEU A 154 -2.38 21.44 4.55
C LEU A 154 -1.25 22.31 5.12
N LEU A 155 -0.44 21.77 6.04
CA LEU A 155 0.71 22.49 6.58
C LEU A 155 1.75 22.79 5.50
N LEU A 156 1.98 21.86 4.57
CA LEU A 156 2.87 22.05 3.44
C LEU A 156 2.32 23.10 2.47
N ALA A 157 1.05 23.02 2.09
CA ALA A 157 0.39 23.99 1.23
C ALA A 157 0.43 25.41 1.82
N ARG A 158 0.21 25.55 3.14
CA ARG A 158 0.39 26.82 3.85
C ARG A 158 1.85 27.31 3.80
N GLY A 159 2.81 26.42 4.01
CA GLY A 159 4.23 26.76 3.91
C GLY A 159 4.61 27.27 2.52
N LEU A 160 4.16 26.57 1.48
CA LEU A 160 4.38 26.91 0.07
C LEU A 160 3.75 28.25 -0.31
N SER A 161 2.47 28.44 0.00
CA SER A 161 1.78 29.72 -0.24
C SER A 161 2.45 30.91 0.44
N LEU A 162 2.97 30.77 1.67
CA LEU A 162 3.74 31.82 2.32
C LEU A 162 5.11 32.07 1.67
N ALA A 163 5.75 31.00 1.16
CA ALA A 163 7.01 31.12 0.45
C ALA A 163 6.83 31.83 -0.90
N VAL A 164 5.80 31.47 -1.66
CA VAL A 164 5.52 32.03 -3.00
C VAL A 164 4.90 33.43 -2.91
N LEU A 165 3.81 33.60 -2.15
CA LEU A 165 3.05 34.86 -2.15
C LEU A 165 3.66 35.93 -1.26
N ARG A 166 4.46 35.56 -0.27
CA ARG A 166 5.03 36.49 0.72
C ARG A 166 6.55 36.41 0.82
N TRP A 167 7.21 35.64 -0.06
CA TRP A 167 8.66 35.45 -0.05
C TRP A 167 9.21 34.96 1.32
N ARG A 168 8.38 34.29 2.12
CA ARG A 168 8.71 33.82 3.49
C ARG A 168 8.96 32.32 3.52
N SER A 169 10.16 31.90 3.12
CA SER A 169 10.55 30.47 3.08
C SER A 169 10.79 29.81 4.45
N ARG A 170 10.91 30.60 5.53
CA ARG A 170 11.20 30.07 6.89
C ARG A 170 10.12 29.11 7.39
N SER A 171 8.85 29.37 7.07
CA SER A 171 7.72 28.51 7.46
C SER A 171 7.78 27.15 6.74
N LEU A 172 8.03 27.17 5.44
CA LEU A 172 8.19 25.96 4.62
C LEU A 172 9.36 25.10 5.10
N ARG A 173 10.53 25.72 5.31
CA ARG A 173 11.73 25.02 5.82
C ARG A 173 11.47 24.33 7.16
N ARG A 174 10.77 24.99 8.09
CA ARG A 174 10.38 24.39 9.39
C ARG A 174 9.45 23.19 9.22
N THR A 175 8.46 23.28 8.32
CA THR A 175 7.55 22.16 8.04
C THR A 175 8.30 20.96 7.46
N LEU A 176 9.16 21.19 6.46
CA LEU A 176 9.96 20.13 5.83
C LEU A 176 11.01 19.54 6.78
N ALA A 177 11.55 20.32 7.70
CA ALA A 177 12.48 19.84 8.72
C ALA A 177 11.79 18.99 9.81
N ASN A 178 10.47 19.09 9.97
CA ASN A 178 9.75 18.38 11.03
C ASN A 178 9.77 16.85 10.81
N ARG A 179 10.35 16.13 11.78
CA ARG A 179 10.47 14.67 11.76
C ARG A 179 9.14 13.95 11.49
N ARG A 180 8.03 14.40 12.09
CA ARG A 180 6.71 13.75 11.95
C ARG A 180 6.14 13.93 10.55
N VAL A 181 6.32 15.10 9.97
CA VAL A 181 5.93 15.40 8.59
C VAL A 181 6.71 14.49 7.63
N LYS A 182 8.03 14.35 7.82
CA LYS A 182 8.85 13.42 7.05
C LYS A 182 8.40 11.97 7.17
N VAL A 183 8.02 11.51 8.37
CA VAL A 183 7.48 10.15 8.57
C VAL A 183 6.15 9.98 7.84
N SER A 184 5.24 10.95 7.97
CA SER A 184 3.92 10.92 7.34
C SER A 184 4.01 10.87 5.80
N PHE A 185 4.86 11.70 5.18
CA PHE A 185 5.05 11.65 3.73
C PHE A 185 5.71 10.36 3.25
N ARG A 186 6.70 9.83 3.97
CA ARG A 186 7.30 8.53 3.63
C ARG A 186 6.30 7.38 3.75
N ASP A 187 5.44 7.41 4.76
CA ASP A 187 4.36 6.43 4.91
C ASP A 187 3.35 6.50 3.75
N LEU A 188 3.04 7.70 3.26
CA LEU A 188 2.26 7.88 2.04
C LEU A 188 2.97 7.28 0.82
N LEU A 189 4.28 7.51 0.65
CA LEU A 189 5.06 6.92 -0.45
C LEU A 189 5.04 5.38 -0.41
N VAL A 190 5.19 4.79 0.78
CA VAL A 190 5.04 3.33 0.96
C VAL A 190 3.68 2.87 0.44
N LYS A 191 2.59 3.51 0.90
CA LYS A 191 1.23 3.16 0.49
C LYS A 191 0.99 3.36 -1.01
N LEU A 192 1.47 4.48 -1.57
CA LEU A 192 1.34 4.80 -2.99
C LEU A 192 2.07 3.80 -3.89
N PHE A 193 3.18 3.21 -3.41
CA PHE A 193 3.90 2.19 -4.15
C PHE A 193 3.27 0.80 -3.99
N PHE A 194 3.01 0.37 -2.76
CA PHE A 194 2.60 -1.01 -2.49
C PHE A 194 1.11 -1.27 -2.68
N LEU A 195 0.23 -0.31 -2.38
CA LEU A 195 -1.21 -0.54 -2.47
C LEU A 195 -1.67 -0.86 -3.90
N PRO A 196 -1.23 -0.14 -4.96
CA PRO A 196 -1.56 -0.53 -6.33
C PRO A 196 -1.13 -1.95 -6.66
N LEU A 197 0.09 -2.34 -6.27
CA LEU A 197 0.60 -3.68 -6.50
C LEU A 197 -0.22 -4.75 -5.78
N MET A 198 -0.53 -4.55 -4.49
CA MET A 198 -1.34 -5.51 -3.73
C MET A 198 -2.74 -5.67 -4.32
N VAL A 199 -3.33 -4.57 -4.81
CA VAL A 199 -4.65 -4.60 -5.46
C VAL A 199 -4.61 -5.40 -6.76
N ASN A 200 -3.54 -5.33 -7.56
CA ASN A 200 -3.49 -6.15 -8.76
C ASN A 200 -3.16 -7.61 -8.45
N PHE A 201 -2.22 -7.84 -7.54
CA PHE A 201 -1.84 -9.19 -7.12
C PHE A 201 -3.04 -9.96 -6.56
N ILE A 202 -3.91 -9.35 -5.75
CA ILE A 202 -5.07 -10.09 -5.22
C ILE A 202 -6.03 -10.55 -6.33
N PHE A 203 -6.18 -9.78 -7.40
CA PHE A 203 -7.00 -10.19 -8.56
C PHE A 203 -6.32 -11.29 -9.38
N GLU A 204 -5.00 -11.21 -9.59
CA GLU A 204 -4.22 -12.24 -10.27
C GLU A 204 -4.28 -13.58 -9.52
N GLU A 205 -4.02 -13.55 -8.21
CA GLU A 205 -4.09 -14.74 -7.35
C GLU A 205 -5.51 -15.30 -7.27
N SER A 206 -6.54 -14.44 -7.19
CA SER A 206 -7.94 -14.89 -7.17
C SER A 206 -8.37 -15.54 -8.50
N SER A 207 -7.92 -15.00 -9.63
CA SER A 207 -8.16 -15.57 -10.95
C SER A 207 -7.47 -16.93 -11.09
N GLY A 208 -6.20 -17.02 -10.70
CA GLY A 208 -5.44 -18.28 -10.71
C GLY A 208 -6.08 -19.33 -9.81
N LEU A 209 -6.50 -18.96 -8.60
CA LEU A 209 -7.24 -19.84 -7.70
C LEU A 209 -8.51 -20.38 -8.35
N SER A 210 -9.34 -19.51 -8.93
CA SER A 210 -10.60 -19.91 -9.57
C SER A 210 -10.38 -20.91 -10.71
N GLN A 211 -9.38 -20.66 -11.56
CA GLN A 211 -9.03 -21.54 -12.68
C GLN A 211 -8.54 -22.92 -12.21
N HIS A 212 -7.60 -22.96 -11.28
CA HIS A 212 -7.03 -24.23 -10.82
C HIS A 212 -8.02 -25.02 -9.96
N LEU A 213 -8.78 -24.36 -9.09
CA LEU A 213 -9.78 -25.01 -8.25
C LEU A 213 -10.92 -25.62 -9.09
N SER A 214 -11.43 -24.89 -10.08
CA SER A 214 -12.48 -25.44 -10.97
C SER A 214 -12.00 -26.68 -11.72
N THR A 215 -10.74 -26.68 -12.19
CA THR A 215 -10.13 -27.83 -12.86
C THR A 215 -9.97 -29.03 -11.92
N VAL A 216 -9.55 -28.83 -10.68
CA VAL A 216 -9.47 -29.90 -9.68
C VAL A 216 -10.84 -30.48 -9.40
N LEU A 217 -11.84 -29.62 -9.16
CA LEU A 217 -13.21 -30.06 -8.86
C LEU A 217 -13.83 -30.86 -10.01
N SER A 218 -13.62 -30.44 -11.26
CA SER A 218 -14.13 -31.18 -12.42
C SER A 218 -13.45 -32.54 -12.57
N GLN A 219 -12.12 -32.61 -12.43
CA GLN A 219 -11.38 -33.87 -12.54
C GLN A 219 -11.74 -34.86 -11.41
N LEU A 220 -11.94 -34.37 -10.19
CA LEU A 220 -12.41 -35.21 -9.08
C LEU A 220 -13.85 -35.70 -9.31
N ALA A 221 -14.73 -34.87 -9.87
CA ALA A 221 -16.10 -35.26 -10.22
C ALA A 221 -16.13 -36.35 -11.32
N GLU A 222 -15.14 -36.36 -12.21
CA GLU A 222 -14.91 -37.42 -13.21
C GLU A 222 -14.28 -38.70 -12.60
N GLY A 223 -14.09 -38.76 -11.28
CA GLY A 223 -13.54 -39.91 -10.57
C GLY A 223 -12.02 -40.03 -10.63
N GLN A 224 -11.30 -39.00 -11.07
CA GLN A 224 -9.83 -39.00 -11.06
C GLN A 224 -9.30 -38.91 -9.62
N SER A 225 -8.21 -39.62 -9.33
CA SER A 225 -7.54 -39.53 -8.03
C SER A 225 -6.75 -38.22 -7.89
N ILE A 226 -6.75 -37.63 -6.69
CA ILE A 226 -5.93 -36.47 -6.34
C ILE A 226 -4.41 -36.74 -6.47
N LEU A 227 -4.00 -38.01 -6.39
CA LEU A 227 -2.61 -38.42 -6.55
C LEU A 227 -2.19 -38.53 -8.02
N LYS A 228 -3.12 -38.46 -8.97
CA LYS A 228 -2.78 -38.37 -10.39
C LYS A 228 -2.04 -37.05 -10.63
N LYS A 229 -0.84 -37.13 -11.21
CA LYS A 229 0.09 -36.00 -11.37
C LYS A 229 -0.56 -34.71 -11.88
N THR A 230 -1.41 -34.82 -12.91
CA THR A 230 -2.10 -33.66 -13.49
C THR A 230 -3.04 -32.99 -12.48
N VAL A 231 -3.83 -33.78 -11.75
CA VAL A 231 -4.78 -33.28 -10.74
C VAL A 231 -4.00 -32.68 -9.57
N PHE A 232 -2.93 -33.36 -9.14
CA PHE A 232 -2.04 -32.90 -8.09
C PHE A 232 -1.40 -31.54 -8.43
N ASP A 233 -0.95 -31.35 -9.67
CA ASP A 233 -0.37 -30.08 -10.12
C ASP A 233 -1.38 -28.93 -10.07
N HIS A 234 -2.63 -29.16 -10.50
CA HIS A 234 -3.68 -28.15 -10.34
C HIS A 234 -4.01 -27.90 -8.85
N ALA A 235 -4.02 -28.94 -8.01
CA ALA A 235 -4.23 -28.78 -6.58
C ALA A 235 -3.10 -27.98 -5.91
N TYR A 236 -1.84 -28.24 -6.29
CA TYR A 236 -0.68 -27.46 -5.86
C TYR A 236 -0.85 -25.97 -6.19
N TRP A 237 -1.17 -25.64 -7.44
CA TRP A 237 -1.37 -24.26 -7.86
C TRP A 237 -2.57 -23.60 -7.16
N ALA A 238 -3.68 -24.33 -6.97
CA ALA A 238 -4.81 -23.83 -6.20
C ALA A 238 -4.42 -23.51 -4.74
N MET A 239 -3.65 -24.38 -4.08
CA MET A 239 -3.13 -24.11 -2.73
C MET A 239 -2.16 -22.93 -2.71
N PHE A 240 -1.26 -22.83 -3.69
CA PHE A 240 -0.35 -21.70 -3.86
C PHE A 240 -1.15 -20.39 -3.95
N HIS A 241 -2.10 -20.30 -4.88
CA HIS A 241 -2.92 -19.10 -5.06
C HIS A 241 -3.78 -18.79 -3.82
N THR A 242 -4.26 -19.80 -3.10
CA THR A 242 -4.99 -19.60 -1.83
C THR A 242 -4.09 -18.92 -0.79
N ILE A 243 -2.84 -19.39 -0.66
CA ILE A 243 -1.87 -18.83 0.27
C ILE A 243 -1.56 -17.37 -0.10
N PHE A 244 -1.31 -17.08 -1.37
CA PHE A 244 -0.97 -15.72 -1.80
C PHE A 244 -2.18 -14.77 -1.82
N CYS A 245 -3.39 -15.25 -2.04
CA CYS A 245 -4.62 -14.48 -1.78
C CYS A 245 -4.68 -14.01 -0.32
N ILE A 246 -4.34 -14.88 0.63
CA ILE A 246 -4.31 -14.50 2.06
C ILE A 246 -3.18 -13.49 2.32
N ASP A 247 -1.96 -13.77 1.85
CA ASP A 247 -0.79 -12.90 2.06
C ASP A 247 -1.02 -11.48 1.51
N VAL A 248 -1.40 -11.41 0.24
CA VAL A 248 -1.64 -10.15 -0.46
C VAL A 248 -2.89 -9.46 0.07
N GLY A 249 -3.95 -10.21 0.44
CA GLY A 249 -5.14 -9.65 1.06
C GLY A 249 -4.84 -8.95 2.38
N VAL A 250 -4.07 -9.59 3.26
CA VAL A 250 -3.57 -8.97 4.50
C VAL A 250 -2.70 -7.75 4.18
N GLY A 251 -1.82 -7.86 3.18
CA GLY A 251 -0.98 -6.75 2.72
C GLY A 251 -1.81 -5.55 2.25
N MET A 252 -2.78 -5.77 1.38
CA MET A 252 -3.71 -4.76 0.85
C MET A 252 -4.43 -4.04 1.99
N LEU A 253 -5.02 -4.77 2.92
CA LEU A 253 -5.70 -4.21 4.09
C LEU A 253 -4.73 -3.45 5.00
N GLY A 254 -3.52 -3.94 5.20
CA GLY A 254 -2.47 -3.27 5.96
C GLY A 254 -2.08 -1.92 5.37
N TYR A 255 -1.96 -1.81 4.04
CA TYR A 255 -1.66 -0.52 3.38
C TYR A 255 -2.87 0.42 3.33
N ALA A 256 -4.06 -0.11 3.04
CA ALA A 256 -5.29 0.67 2.89
C ALA A 256 -5.81 1.20 4.24
N CYS A 257 -5.82 0.37 5.27
CA CYS A 257 -6.46 0.68 6.55
C CYS A 257 -5.43 1.18 7.57
N SER A 258 -5.04 2.45 7.50
CA SER A 258 -4.21 3.09 8.54
C SER A 258 -5.02 4.14 9.28
N SER A 259 -5.61 3.73 10.40
CA SER A 259 -6.63 4.51 11.10
C SER A 259 -6.27 4.71 12.57
N ARG A 260 -6.65 5.88 13.11
CA ARG A 260 -6.52 6.13 14.54
C ARG A 260 -7.43 5.24 15.39
N TRP A 261 -8.56 4.82 14.82
CA TRP A 261 -9.53 3.94 15.47
C TRP A 261 -8.97 2.54 15.73
N LEU A 262 -8.05 2.08 14.88
CA LEU A 262 -7.44 0.75 14.96
C LEU A 262 -6.06 0.76 15.66
N GLY A 263 -5.53 1.94 15.98
CA GLY A 263 -4.21 2.08 16.61
C GLY A 263 -3.05 1.51 15.79
N ASN A 264 -3.19 1.38 14.45
CA ASN A 264 -2.24 0.70 13.56
C ASN A 264 -1.44 1.65 12.66
N ARG A 265 -1.30 2.92 13.07
CA ARG A 265 -0.50 3.90 12.31
C ARG A 265 1.00 3.64 12.46
N SER A 266 1.74 3.95 11.39
CA SER A 266 3.20 3.88 11.36
C SER A 266 3.82 4.82 12.40
N LYS A 267 4.60 4.25 13.33
CA LYS A 267 5.42 5.01 14.29
C LYS A 267 6.63 5.63 13.60
N SER A 268 7.23 4.89 12.66
CA SER A 268 8.32 5.36 11.82
C SER A 268 8.37 4.61 10.49
N VAL A 269 9.14 5.15 9.54
CA VAL A 269 9.37 4.58 8.20
C VAL A 269 10.88 4.60 7.95
N GLU A 270 11.39 3.59 7.25
CA GLU A 270 12.79 3.43 6.87
C GLU A 270 13.36 4.77 6.35
N PRO A 271 14.41 5.33 7.00
CA PRO A 271 14.97 6.62 6.61
C PRO A 271 16.05 6.55 5.53
N THR A 272 16.64 5.39 5.26
CA THR A 272 17.81 5.26 4.39
C THR A 272 17.44 4.86 2.96
N LEU A 273 18.14 5.42 1.97
CA LEU A 273 17.96 5.03 0.57
C LEU A 273 18.32 3.56 0.34
N LEU A 274 19.28 3.02 1.08
CA LEU A 274 19.66 1.60 0.98
C LEU A 274 18.50 0.68 1.36
N GLY A 275 17.83 0.93 2.50
CA GLY A 275 16.69 0.11 2.93
C GLY A 275 15.53 0.18 1.93
N TRP A 276 15.26 1.36 1.39
CA TRP A 276 14.28 1.51 0.30
C TRP A 276 14.71 0.76 -0.96
N GLY A 277 15.94 0.95 -1.44
CA GLY A 277 16.44 0.33 -2.67
C GLY A 277 16.39 -1.20 -2.61
N VAL A 278 16.85 -1.79 -1.51
CA VAL A 278 16.84 -3.25 -1.31
C VAL A 278 15.41 -3.78 -1.23
N ALA A 279 14.50 -3.09 -0.53
CA ALA A 279 13.11 -3.52 -0.45
C ALA A 279 12.40 -3.40 -1.80
N LEU A 280 12.57 -2.29 -2.52
CA LEU A 280 11.94 -2.04 -3.80
C LEU A 280 12.45 -2.97 -4.90
N ALA A 281 13.72 -3.37 -4.85
CA ALA A 281 14.29 -4.38 -5.76
C ALA A 281 13.52 -5.71 -5.75
N CYS A 282 12.76 -6.02 -4.68
CA CYS A 282 11.93 -7.21 -4.60
C CYS A 282 10.56 -7.09 -5.31
N TYR A 283 10.21 -5.93 -5.89
CA TYR A 283 8.89 -5.67 -6.45
C TYR A 283 8.95 -5.10 -7.88
N PRO A 284 7.90 -5.28 -8.70
CA PRO A 284 7.82 -4.63 -10.01
C PRO A 284 7.83 -3.10 -9.90
N PRO A 285 8.44 -2.39 -10.88
CA PRO A 285 9.15 -2.93 -12.04
C PRO A 285 10.61 -3.33 -11.75
N PHE A 286 11.13 -3.05 -10.55
CA PHE A 286 12.54 -3.20 -10.23
C PHE A 286 13.02 -4.66 -10.25
N ASN A 287 12.18 -5.59 -9.77
CA ASN A 287 12.49 -7.02 -9.83
C ASN A 287 12.54 -7.56 -11.27
N GLN A 288 11.86 -6.89 -12.22
CA GLN A 288 11.92 -7.23 -13.63
C GLN A 288 13.27 -6.82 -14.21
N VAL A 289 13.84 -5.69 -13.79
CA VAL A 289 15.20 -5.27 -14.19
C VAL A 289 16.23 -6.29 -13.74
N SER A 290 16.17 -6.77 -12.49
CA SER A 290 17.03 -7.88 -12.07
C SER A 290 16.78 -9.15 -12.89
N GLY A 291 15.53 -9.39 -13.29
CA GLY A 291 15.15 -10.48 -14.19
C GLY A 291 15.56 -10.30 -15.66
N ILE A 292 15.94 -9.10 -16.11
CA ILE A 292 16.48 -8.87 -17.47
C ILE A 292 17.91 -9.40 -17.55
N TYR A 293 18.73 -9.08 -16.55
CA TYR A 293 20.13 -9.50 -16.51
C TYR A 293 20.29 -10.96 -16.09
N LEU A 294 19.33 -11.49 -15.31
CA LEU A 294 19.33 -12.86 -14.80
C LEU A 294 17.88 -13.41 -14.80
N PRO A 295 17.38 -13.92 -15.95
CA PRO A 295 15.97 -14.27 -16.10
C PRO A 295 15.56 -15.48 -15.27
N PHE A 296 14.86 -15.20 -14.17
CA PHE A 296 13.99 -16.17 -13.49
C PHE A 296 12.82 -16.63 -14.37
N LYS A 297 12.52 -15.87 -15.44
CA LYS A 297 11.39 -16.05 -16.36
C LYS A 297 11.51 -17.32 -17.23
N SER A 298 12.64 -17.99 -17.20
CA SER A 298 12.77 -19.36 -17.65
C SER A 298 12.69 -20.29 -16.43
N MET A 299 11.56 -20.38 -15.72
CA MET A 299 11.21 -21.72 -15.22
C MET A 299 11.01 -22.51 -16.49
N SER A 300 12.07 -23.18 -16.90
CA SER A 300 12.19 -23.73 -18.23
C SER A 300 11.06 -24.75 -18.38
N THR A 301 10.36 -24.75 -19.51
CA THR A 301 9.43 -25.85 -19.85
C THR A 301 10.16 -27.19 -19.89
N THR A 302 11.49 -27.18 -19.92
CA THR A 302 12.35 -28.32 -19.65
C THR A 302 12.51 -28.50 -18.15
N LEU A 303 11.84 -29.51 -17.60
CA LEU A 303 12.07 -29.97 -16.22
C LEU A 303 13.55 -30.26 -16.01
N ASN A 304 14.02 -30.13 -14.77
CA ASN A 304 15.37 -30.52 -14.42
C ASN A 304 15.60 -31.98 -14.84
N PRO A 305 16.57 -32.26 -15.74
CA PRO A 305 16.72 -33.60 -16.31
C PRO A 305 17.13 -34.66 -15.29
N TYR A 306 17.63 -34.25 -14.12
CA TYR A 306 18.07 -35.13 -13.05
C TYR A 306 17.00 -35.40 -11.99
N LEU A 307 15.90 -34.63 -11.98
CA LEU A 307 14.83 -34.73 -10.99
C LEU A 307 13.45 -34.90 -11.67
N GLN A 308 13.36 -35.85 -12.60
CA GLN A 308 12.16 -36.08 -13.41
C GLN A 308 11.12 -37.00 -12.77
N ALA A 309 11.46 -37.71 -11.68
CA ALA A 309 10.53 -38.68 -11.11
C ALA A 309 9.32 -37.97 -10.49
N ASP A 310 8.10 -38.35 -10.90
CA ASP A 310 6.87 -37.68 -10.48
C ASP A 310 6.74 -37.57 -8.95
N TRP A 311 7.11 -38.62 -8.22
CA TRP A 311 7.05 -38.61 -6.75
C TRP A 311 8.04 -37.63 -6.10
N ILE A 312 9.19 -37.37 -6.73
CA ILE A 312 10.16 -36.35 -6.27
C ILE A 312 9.56 -34.96 -6.48
N ASP A 313 9.02 -34.68 -7.66
CA ASP A 313 8.38 -33.39 -7.95
C ASP A 313 7.18 -33.13 -7.03
N MET A 314 6.32 -34.13 -6.84
CA MET A 314 5.19 -34.05 -5.91
C MET A 314 5.66 -33.80 -4.47
N GLY A 315 6.70 -34.50 -4.02
CA GLY A 315 7.29 -34.30 -2.69
C GLY A 315 7.86 -32.90 -2.48
N LEU A 316 8.59 -32.37 -3.47
CA LEU A 316 9.15 -31.02 -3.43
C LEU A 316 8.07 -29.94 -3.50
N LYS A 317 6.98 -30.16 -4.27
CA LYS A 317 5.80 -29.29 -4.27
C LYS A 317 5.09 -29.27 -2.94
N ALA A 318 4.91 -30.43 -2.30
CA ALA A 318 4.34 -30.52 -0.95
C ALA A 318 5.20 -29.76 0.07
N MET A 319 6.53 -29.93 0.02
CA MET A 319 7.46 -29.17 0.86
C MET A 319 7.36 -27.66 0.59
N THR A 320 7.26 -27.26 -0.68
CA THR A 320 7.10 -25.86 -1.09
C THR A 320 5.83 -25.24 -0.50
N ILE A 321 4.69 -25.96 -0.55
CA ILE A 321 3.43 -25.50 0.07
C ILE A 321 3.55 -25.39 1.59
N ALA A 322 4.22 -26.34 2.26
CA ALA A 322 4.45 -26.26 3.71
C ALA A 322 5.28 -25.01 4.07
N LEU A 323 6.31 -24.70 3.29
CA LEU A 323 7.12 -23.49 3.46
C LEU A 323 6.31 -22.22 3.18
N TRP A 324 5.49 -22.19 2.14
CA TRP A 324 4.57 -21.07 1.91
C TRP A 324 3.52 -20.91 3.03
N GLY A 325 3.10 -22.01 3.66
CA GLY A 325 2.29 -22.01 4.88
C GLY A 325 2.97 -21.28 6.04
N ILE A 326 4.27 -21.55 6.27
CA ILE A 326 5.06 -20.81 7.28
C ILE A 326 5.15 -19.33 6.89
N TYR A 327 5.42 -19.03 5.61
CA TYR A 327 5.48 -17.66 5.10
C TYR A 327 4.19 -16.88 5.39
N VAL A 328 3.03 -17.40 5.02
CA VAL A 328 1.75 -16.70 5.24
C VAL A 328 1.35 -16.64 6.71
N SER A 329 1.72 -17.64 7.52
CA SER A 329 1.51 -17.58 8.97
C SER A 329 2.26 -16.40 9.61
N ALA A 330 3.43 -16.04 9.08
CA ALA A 330 4.17 -14.87 9.53
C ALA A 330 3.51 -13.56 9.08
N THR A 331 2.87 -13.53 7.92
CA THR A 331 2.05 -12.38 7.49
C THR A 331 0.78 -12.23 8.34
N LEU A 332 0.08 -13.33 8.62
CA LEU A 332 -1.11 -13.34 9.48
C LEU A 332 -0.81 -12.82 10.89
N ALA A 333 0.39 -13.12 11.43
CA ALA A 333 0.83 -12.61 12.73
C ALA A 333 0.93 -11.07 12.79
N PHE A 334 1.14 -10.39 11.65
CA PHE A 334 1.08 -8.93 11.58
C PHE A 334 -0.36 -8.39 11.50
N GLY A 335 -1.25 -9.09 10.79
CA GLY A 335 -2.61 -8.62 10.49
C GLY A 335 -2.61 -7.21 9.89
N LEU A 336 -3.49 -6.33 10.38
CA LEU A 336 -3.61 -4.93 9.91
C LEU A 336 -2.38 -4.05 10.21
N ARG A 337 -1.35 -4.58 10.89
CA ARG A 337 -0.07 -3.89 11.10
C ARG A 337 0.95 -4.22 10.01
N PHE A 338 0.66 -5.15 9.10
CA PHE A 338 1.56 -5.50 8.01
C PHE A 338 1.81 -4.28 7.13
N SER A 339 3.09 -3.97 6.89
CA SER A 339 3.51 -2.95 5.93
C SER A 339 5.03 -2.97 5.78
N ASN A 340 5.50 -3.06 4.54
CA ASN A 340 6.93 -2.94 4.22
C ASN A 340 7.48 -1.58 4.62
N LEU A 341 8.76 -1.54 5.01
CA LEU A 341 9.51 -0.32 5.33
C LEU A 341 8.95 0.50 6.51
N THR A 342 7.95 0.00 7.24
CA THR A 342 7.34 0.74 8.35
C THR A 342 7.46 -0.01 9.67
N HIS A 343 7.55 0.76 10.75
CA HIS A 343 7.44 0.23 12.11
C HIS A 343 6.05 0.56 12.67
N ARG A 344 5.20 -0.45 12.80
CA ARG A 344 3.82 -0.37 13.32
C ARG A 344 3.60 -1.14 14.63
N GLY A 345 4.69 -1.41 15.35
CA GLY A 345 4.73 -2.28 16.53
C GLY A 345 5.56 -3.53 16.28
N ILE A 346 6.12 -4.08 17.35
CA ILE A 346 6.96 -5.28 17.31
C ILE A 346 6.11 -6.52 17.58
N ILE A 347 6.20 -7.51 16.70
CA ILE A 347 5.52 -8.79 16.83
C ILE A 347 6.52 -9.83 17.32
N THR A 348 6.17 -10.52 18.41
CA THR A 348 7.07 -11.49 19.08
C THR A 348 6.39 -12.85 19.32
N ARG A 349 5.26 -13.11 18.65
CA ARG A 349 4.43 -14.31 18.82
C ARG A 349 4.27 -15.03 17.47
N GLY A 350 3.80 -16.27 17.51
CA GLY A 350 3.69 -17.11 16.32
C GLY A 350 5.07 -17.46 15.76
N PRO A 351 5.28 -17.43 14.44
CA PRO A 351 6.58 -17.74 13.83
C PRO A 351 7.73 -16.86 14.36
N TYR A 352 7.44 -15.62 14.74
CA TYR A 352 8.41 -14.68 15.31
C TYR A 352 8.92 -15.09 16.71
N ALA A 353 8.33 -16.09 17.36
CA ALA A 353 8.85 -16.61 18.62
C ALA A 353 10.11 -17.48 18.43
N PHE A 354 10.33 -18.01 17.22
CA PHE A 354 11.42 -18.95 16.92
C PHE A 354 12.61 -18.27 16.23
N VAL A 355 12.33 -17.41 15.25
CA VAL A 355 13.34 -16.67 14.47
C VAL A 355 12.82 -15.26 14.17
N ARG A 356 13.72 -14.30 13.91
CA ARG A 356 13.34 -12.90 13.66
C ARG A 356 12.76 -12.64 12.26
N HIS A 357 13.13 -13.46 11.27
CA HIS A 357 12.69 -13.31 9.87
C HIS A 357 12.08 -14.60 9.29
N PRO A 358 11.01 -15.15 9.89
CA PRO A 358 10.42 -16.43 9.47
C PRO A 358 9.91 -16.40 8.03
N ALA A 359 9.27 -15.30 7.61
CA ALA A 359 8.81 -15.14 6.23
C ALA A 359 9.98 -15.16 5.22
N TYR A 360 11.08 -14.49 5.52
CA TYR A 360 12.23 -14.46 4.61
C TYR A 360 12.89 -15.83 4.50
N THR A 361 13.08 -16.54 5.62
CA THR A 361 13.58 -17.91 5.63
C THR A 361 12.70 -18.83 4.79
N ALA A 362 11.39 -18.84 5.08
CA ALA A 362 10.44 -19.70 4.40
C ALA A 362 10.37 -19.41 2.89
N LYS A 363 10.36 -18.13 2.50
CA LYS A 363 10.36 -17.72 1.10
C LYS A 363 11.61 -18.18 0.36
N VAL A 364 12.79 -17.98 0.95
CA VAL A 364 14.05 -18.43 0.34
C VAL A 364 14.03 -19.94 0.16
N LEU A 365 13.72 -20.70 1.20
CA LEU A 365 13.67 -22.17 1.14
C LEU A 365 12.62 -22.68 0.14
N ALA A 366 11.44 -22.04 0.07
CA ALA A 366 10.39 -22.41 -0.89
C ALA A 366 10.85 -22.18 -2.33
N THR A 367 11.60 -21.09 -2.56
CA THR A 367 12.14 -20.77 -3.88
C THR A 367 13.22 -21.79 -4.28
N TRP A 368 14.07 -22.22 -3.34
CA TRP A 368 15.03 -23.32 -3.58
C TRP A 368 14.30 -24.63 -3.90
N SER A 369 13.31 -25.01 -3.08
CA SER A 369 12.52 -26.23 -3.26
C SER A 369 11.85 -26.29 -4.63
N SER A 370 11.19 -25.20 -5.05
CA SER A 370 10.56 -25.12 -6.37
C SER A 370 11.57 -25.00 -7.51
N GLY A 371 12.73 -24.37 -7.28
CA GLY A 371 13.80 -24.25 -8.27
C GLY A 371 14.46 -25.58 -8.60
N LEU A 372 14.58 -26.49 -7.63
CA LEU A 372 15.21 -27.80 -7.84
C LEU A 372 14.57 -28.60 -8.97
N THR A 373 13.25 -28.60 -9.12
CA THR A 373 12.55 -29.36 -10.18
C THR A 373 12.45 -28.62 -11.51
N THR A 374 12.61 -27.30 -11.50
CA THR A 374 12.34 -26.44 -12.67
C THR A 374 13.58 -25.82 -13.29
N PHE A 375 14.72 -25.85 -12.60
CA PHE A 375 15.96 -25.31 -13.10
C PHE A 375 16.74 -26.34 -13.90
N SER A 376 17.13 -25.93 -15.10
CA SER A 376 17.92 -26.71 -16.04
C SER A 376 19.30 -26.06 -16.31
N ASP A 377 19.46 -24.78 -15.97
CA ASP A 377 20.70 -24.01 -16.15
C ASP A 377 21.36 -23.67 -14.79
N PRO A 378 22.64 -24.06 -14.56
CA PRO A 378 23.41 -23.67 -13.38
C PRO A 378 23.35 -22.17 -13.00
N ARG A 379 23.20 -21.27 -13.99
CA ARG A 379 23.09 -19.81 -13.77
C ARG A 379 21.87 -19.43 -12.93
N GLN A 380 20.82 -20.25 -12.93
CA GLN A 380 19.60 -20.03 -12.14
C GLN A 380 19.85 -20.23 -10.64
N TYR A 381 20.70 -21.20 -10.29
CA TYR A 381 21.13 -21.41 -8.90
C TYR A 381 22.04 -20.27 -8.43
N LEU A 382 22.93 -19.76 -9.29
CA LEU A 382 23.72 -18.57 -8.97
C LEU A 382 22.82 -17.35 -8.73
N PHE A 383 21.77 -17.16 -9.54
CA PHE A 383 20.79 -16.11 -9.29
C PHE A 383 20.09 -16.30 -7.93
N LEU A 384 19.69 -17.52 -7.56
CA LEU A 384 19.12 -17.76 -6.23
C LEU A 384 20.07 -17.38 -5.10
N LEU A 385 21.38 -17.64 -5.25
CA LEU A 385 22.36 -17.21 -4.27
C LEU A 385 22.44 -15.67 -4.16
N VAL A 386 22.41 -14.96 -5.29
CA VAL A 386 22.34 -13.49 -5.30
C VAL A 386 21.04 -13.00 -4.64
N TRP A 387 19.93 -13.66 -4.94
CA TRP A 387 18.62 -13.35 -4.38
C TRP A 387 18.56 -13.56 -2.87
N ASN A 388 19.23 -14.61 -2.36
CA ASN A 388 19.43 -14.81 -0.91
C ASN A 388 20.17 -13.61 -0.31
N GLY A 389 21.19 -13.08 -1.00
CA GLY A 389 21.90 -11.86 -0.60
C GLY A 389 20.98 -10.63 -0.50
N VAL A 390 20.05 -10.45 -1.44
CA VAL A 390 19.05 -9.37 -1.39
C VAL A 390 18.15 -9.52 -0.16
N TYR A 391 17.66 -10.73 0.13
CA TYR A 391 16.84 -10.98 1.31
C TYR A 391 17.59 -10.82 2.63
N TYR A 392 18.88 -11.20 2.65
CA TYR A 392 19.76 -10.92 3.77
C TYR A 392 19.92 -9.41 4.00
N LEU A 393 20.26 -8.65 2.95
CA LEU A 393 20.36 -7.19 3.05
C LEU A 393 19.05 -6.55 3.50
N ARG A 394 17.92 -7.05 3.00
CA ARG A 394 16.58 -6.58 3.39
C ARG A 394 16.36 -6.75 4.88
N ALA A 395 16.64 -7.94 5.41
CA ALA A 395 16.56 -8.23 6.83
C ALA A 395 17.47 -7.30 7.66
N ILE A 396 18.73 -7.13 7.26
CA ILE A 396 19.69 -6.29 8.00
C ILE A 396 19.26 -4.81 8.01
N THR A 397 18.79 -4.29 6.88
CA THR A 397 18.29 -2.90 6.82
C THR A 397 17.05 -2.71 7.69
N GLU A 398 16.13 -3.67 7.68
CA GLU A 398 14.95 -3.69 8.52
C GLU A 398 15.31 -3.76 10.01
N GLU A 399 16.18 -4.70 10.44
CA GLU A 399 16.64 -4.77 11.84
C GLU A 399 17.32 -3.47 12.26
N ARG A 400 18.13 -2.85 11.40
CA ARG A 400 18.81 -1.57 11.70
C ARG A 400 17.80 -0.46 11.99
N HIS A 401 16.72 -0.38 11.22
CA HIS A 401 15.63 0.57 11.46
C HIS A 401 14.86 0.23 12.74
N LEU A 402 14.50 -1.04 12.94
CA LEU A 402 13.72 -1.48 14.10
C LEU A 402 14.49 -1.39 15.42
N ARG A 403 15.82 -1.59 15.44
CA ARG A 403 16.69 -1.46 16.62
C ARG A 403 16.70 -0.08 17.26
N LEU A 404 16.21 0.95 16.56
CA LEU A 404 15.96 2.26 17.16
C LEU A 404 14.87 2.21 18.25
N ASP A 405 14.02 1.18 18.23
CA ASP A 405 13.01 0.95 19.25
C ASP A 405 13.55 0.05 20.40
N PRO A 406 13.41 0.46 21.67
CA PRO A 406 13.77 -0.37 22.83
C PRO A 406 13.11 -1.75 22.85
N ASP A 407 11.87 -1.88 22.42
CA ASP A 407 11.13 -3.14 22.45
C ASP A 407 11.70 -4.15 21.44
N TYR A 408 12.19 -3.66 20.29
CA TYR A 408 12.85 -4.51 19.32
C TYR A 408 14.20 -5.01 19.83
N ARG A 409 14.95 -4.18 20.57
CA ARG A 409 16.22 -4.60 21.20
C ARG A 409 15.99 -5.72 22.22
N ARG A 410 14.99 -5.59 23.08
CA ARG A 410 14.58 -6.65 24.02
C ARG A 410 14.13 -7.91 23.28
N TYR A 411 13.45 -7.76 22.15
CA TYR A 411 13.08 -8.89 21.31
C TYR A 411 14.31 -9.62 20.74
N CYS A 412 15.34 -8.91 20.30
CA CYS A 412 16.60 -9.50 19.83
C CYS A 412 17.35 -10.28 20.93
N GLU A 413 17.25 -9.85 22.20
CA GLU A 413 17.84 -10.57 23.34
C GLU A 413 17.14 -11.92 23.58
N ARG A 414 15.81 -11.94 23.41
CA ARG A 414 14.99 -13.15 23.58
C ARG A 414 15.12 -14.11 22.41
N VAL A 415 15.00 -13.61 21.18
CA VAL A 415 15.05 -14.42 19.96
C VAL A 415 16.37 -14.11 19.25
N LYS A 416 17.40 -14.93 19.54
CA LYS A 416 18.78 -14.70 19.09
C LYS A 416 18.95 -14.93 17.58
N TYR A 417 18.19 -15.86 17.01
CA TYR A 417 18.35 -16.35 15.64
C TYR A 417 17.62 -15.46 14.62
N ARG A 418 18.32 -15.07 13.54
CA ARG A 418 17.70 -14.30 12.46
C ARG A 418 16.83 -15.14 11.55
N PHE A 419 17.40 -16.24 11.04
CA PHE A 419 16.79 -17.02 9.97
C PHE A 419 16.60 -18.48 10.33
N ILE A 420 17.61 -19.11 10.92
CA ILE A 420 17.65 -20.55 11.22
C ILE A 420 17.97 -20.74 12.71
N PRO A 421 17.17 -21.51 13.46
CA PRO A 421 17.49 -21.81 14.86
C PRO A 421 18.88 -22.43 15.00
N GLY A 422 19.68 -21.94 15.94
CA GLY A 422 21.06 -22.39 16.17
C GLY A 422 22.13 -21.63 15.37
N LEU A 423 21.74 -20.80 14.39
CA LEU A 423 22.65 -19.94 13.62
C LEU A 423 22.39 -18.46 13.94
N VAL A 424 23.40 -17.75 14.44
CA VAL A 424 23.30 -16.36 14.95
C VAL A 424 23.56 -15.32 13.86
#